data_AF-A0A402TQ19-F1
#
_entry.id   AF-A0A402TQ19-F1
#
_cell.length_a   1.000
_cell.length_b   1.000
_cell.length_c   1.000
_cell.angle_alpha   90.00
_cell.angle_beta   90.00
_cell.angle_gamma   90.00
#
_symmetry.space_group_name_H-M   'P 1'
#
loop_
_entity.id
_entity.type
_entity.pdbx_description
1 polymer ?
#
loop_
_entity_poly.entity_id
_entity_poly.type
_entity_poly.pdbx_seq_one_letter_code
_entity_poly.pdbx_strand_id
1 'polypeptide(L)'
;MSKEIKANLITLLEHTFYAGRDKVTFDYVFAAKMKDAGLSITRNFRVDLENGRKGYVDYLITDSDGDQCAIEVDKSGPRDRSVMKLRHLESQGIPGFVLLRYGKNPQRYSVDGVDVIRATPFK
;
A
#
# COMPACT_ATOMS: atom_id res chain seq x y z
N MET A 1 -7.41 -6.34 15.33
CA MET A 1 -8.40 -6.15 14.24
C MET A 1 -7.69 -5.51 13.05
N SER A 2 -7.27 -4.24 13.06
CA SER A 2 -6.52 -3.64 11.92
C SER A 2 -5.25 -4.36 11.39
N LYS A 3 -4.51 -5.13 12.20
CA LYS A 3 -3.32 -5.86 11.72
C LYS A 3 -3.63 -7.01 10.76
N GLU A 4 -4.84 -7.56 10.80
CA GLU A 4 -5.24 -8.68 9.94
C GLU A 4 -5.48 -8.24 8.50
N ILE A 5 -6.16 -7.11 8.28
CA ILE A 5 -6.36 -6.57 6.92
C ILE A 5 -5.03 -6.26 6.23
N LYS A 6 -4.04 -5.72 6.96
CA LYS A 6 -2.69 -5.48 6.41
C LYS A 6 -2.03 -6.79 5.96
N ALA A 7 -2.05 -7.83 6.79
CA ALA A 7 -1.46 -9.12 6.43
C ALA A 7 -2.18 -9.76 5.22
N ASN A 8 -3.50 -9.70 5.19
CA ASN A 8 -4.32 -10.22 4.09
C ASN A 8 -4.04 -9.49 2.77
N LEU A 9 -3.94 -8.16 2.81
CA LEU A 9 -3.60 -7.34 1.64
C LEU A 9 -2.21 -7.62 1.11
N ILE A 10 -1.24 -7.80 2.01
CA ILE A 10 0.11 -8.18 1.61
C ILE A 10 0.08 -9.53 0.90
N THR A 11 -0.59 -10.54 1.46
CA THR A 11 -0.76 -11.86 0.81
C THR A 11 -1.45 -11.76 -0.56
N LEU A 12 -2.46 -10.91 -0.69
CA LEU A 12 -3.20 -10.72 -1.94
C LEU A 12 -2.37 -10.06 -3.05
N LEU A 13 -1.42 -9.18 -2.68
CA LEU A 13 -0.73 -8.29 -3.62
C LEU A 13 0.71 -8.70 -3.89
N GLU A 14 1.39 -9.34 -2.96
CA GLU A 14 2.80 -9.70 -3.08
C GLU A 14 3.00 -10.73 -4.21
N HIS A 15 3.82 -10.37 -5.19
CA HIS A 15 4.13 -11.19 -6.38
C HIS A 15 2.94 -11.54 -7.30
N THR A 16 1.75 -10.97 -7.12
CA THR A 16 0.54 -11.38 -7.85
C THR A 16 0.26 -10.59 -9.14
N PHE A 17 1.18 -9.70 -9.55
CA PHE A 17 1.09 -8.90 -10.78
C PHE A 17 2.10 -9.39 -11.82
N TYR A 18 1.66 -9.51 -13.08
CA TYR A 18 2.53 -9.94 -14.19
C TYR A 18 3.49 -8.84 -14.67
N ALA A 19 3.07 -7.56 -14.60
CA ALA A 19 3.87 -6.41 -14.99
C ALA A 19 3.47 -5.16 -14.17
N GLY A 20 4.47 -4.37 -13.76
CA GLY A 20 4.26 -3.14 -12.99
C GLY A 20 4.76 -1.86 -13.66
N ARG A 21 5.26 -1.93 -14.90
CA ARG A 21 5.81 -0.75 -15.60
C ARG A 21 4.70 0.18 -16.10
N ASP A 22 3.62 -0.39 -16.64
CA ASP A 22 2.46 0.39 -17.07
C ASP A 22 1.55 0.73 -15.87
N LYS A 23 1.34 2.02 -15.63
CA LYS A 23 0.58 2.50 -14.48
C LYS A 23 -0.92 2.23 -14.64
N VAL A 24 -1.45 2.37 -15.86
CA VAL A 24 -2.89 2.22 -16.13
C VAL A 24 -3.33 0.78 -15.89
N THR A 25 -2.61 -0.18 -16.46
CA THR A 25 -2.84 -1.60 -16.26
C THR A 25 -2.66 -1.98 -14.80
N PHE A 26 -1.63 -1.45 -14.13
CA PHE A 26 -1.43 -1.68 -12.70
C PHE A 26 -2.63 -1.22 -11.87
N ASP A 27 -3.09 0.02 -12.07
CA ASP A 27 -4.22 0.60 -11.34
C ASP A 27 -5.54 -0.15 -11.62
N TYR A 28 -5.72 -0.67 -12.85
CA TYR A 28 -6.86 -1.51 -13.23
C TYR A 28 -6.83 -2.87 -12.52
N VAL A 29 -5.71 -3.60 -12.60
CA VAL A 29 -5.55 -4.92 -11.97
C VAL A 29 -5.64 -4.81 -10.45
N PHE A 30 -5.05 -3.77 -9.87
CA PHE A 30 -5.17 -3.47 -8.44
C PHE A 30 -6.63 -3.30 -8.04
N ALA A 31 -7.38 -2.47 -8.77
CA ALA A 31 -8.79 -2.23 -8.47
C ALA A 31 -9.65 -3.50 -8.61
N ALA A 32 -9.39 -4.32 -9.64
CA ALA A 32 -10.06 -5.59 -9.82
C ALA A 32 -9.80 -6.54 -8.64
N LYS A 33 -8.55 -6.70 -8.21
CA LYS A 33 -8.19 -7.55 -7.05
C LYS A 33 -8.87 -7.10 -5.76
N MET A 34 -8.95 -5.80 -5.49
CA MET A 34 -9.66 -5.29 -4.30
C MET A 34 -11.15 -5.63 -4.37
N LYS A 35 -11.79 -5.38 -5.53
CA LYS A 35 -13.20 -5.68 -5.75
C LYS A 35 -13.50 -7.18 -5.57
N ASP A 36 -12.68 -8.05 -6.16
CA ASP A 36 -12.84 -9.50 -6.07
C ASP A 36 -12.66 -10.02 -4.64
N ALA A 37 -11.84 -9.32 -3.83
CA ALA A 37 -11.67 -9.59 -2.41
C ALA A 37 -12.75 -8.96 -1.51
N GLY A 38 -13.76 -8.28 -2.07
CA GLY A 38 -14.81 -7.59 -1.30
C GLY A 38 -14.34 -6.33 -0.59
N LEU A 39 -13.19 -5.77 -1.00
CA LEU A 39 -12.57 -4.60 -0.37
C LEU A 39 -12.94 -3.31 -1.11
N SER A 40 -13.15 -2.24 -0.36
CA SER A 40 -13.41 -0.90 -0.91
C SER A 40 -12.11 -0.08 -1.03
N ILE A 41 -12.07 0.83 -2.00
CA ILE A 41 -10.90 1.67 -2.27
C ILE A 41 -11.29 3.14 -2.13
N THR A 42 -10.58 3.86 -1.26
CA THR A 42 -10.54 5.33 -1.28
C THR A 42 -9.20 5.76 -1.89
N ARG A 43 -9.26 6.40 -3.06
CA ARG A 43 -8.07 6.92 -3.77
C ARG A 43 -7.68 8.29 -3.26
N ASN A 44 -6.38 8.61 -3.27
CA ASN A 44 -5.85 9.89 -2.81
C ASN A 44 -6.43 10.26 -1.44
N PHE A 45 -6.34 9.34 -0.48
CA PHE A 45 -6.87 9.56 0.85
C PHE A 45 -6.05 10.65 1.53
N ARG A 46 -6.73 11.71 1.98
CA ARG A 46 -6.08 12.86 2.58
C ARG A 46 -5.58 12.51 3.97
N VAL A 47 -4.34 12.89 4.24
CA VAL A 47 -3.70 12.80 5.57
C VAL A 47 -3.26 14.17 6.03
N ASP A 48 -3.66 14.54 7.24
CA ASP A 48 -3.22 15.79 7.88
C ASP A 48 -1.96 15.50 8.68
N LEU A 49 -0.80 15.83 8.11
CA LEU A 49 0.51 15.60 8.69
C LEU A 49 0.80 16.62 9.80
N GLU A 50 1.86 16.35 10.57
CA GLU A 50 2.37 17.29 11.57
C GLU A 50 2.66 18.67 10.96
N ASN A 51 2.45 19.72 11.78
CA ASN A 51 2.63 21.13 11.42
C ASN A 51 1.63 21.65 10.37
N GLY A 52 0.45 21.05 10.26
CA GLY A 52 -0.65 21.54 9.40
C GLY A 52 -0.45 21.27 7.91
N ARG A 53 0.57 20.46 7.56
CA ARG A 53 0.83 20.07 6.17
C ARG A 53 -0.17 19.01 5.73
N LYS A 54 -0.66 19.13 4.50
CA LYS A 54 -1.58 18.16 3.91
C LYS A 54 -0.81 17.23 2.98
N GLY A 55 -1.05 15.93 3.12
CA GLY A 55 -0.56 14.90 2.22
C GLY A 55 -1.72 14.07 1.69
N TYR A 56 -1.41 13.20 0.73
CA TYR A 56 -2.32 12.19 0.22
C TYR A 56 -1.60 10.86 0.20
N VAL A 57 -2.26 9.81 0.70
CA VAL A 57 -1.86 8.43 0.44
C VAL A 57 -2.58 7.90 -0.80
N ASP A 58 -1.89 7.10 -1.60
CA ASP A 58 -2.43 6.67 -2.90
C ASP A 58 -3.75 5.91 -2.72
N TYR A 59 -3.79 4.99 -1.74
CA TYR A 59 -4.97 4.18 -1.45
C TYR A 59 -5.17 3.99 0.05
N LEU A 60 -6.41 4.15 0.50
CA LEU A 60 -6.91 3.59 1.75
C LEU A 60 -7.88 2.46 1.40
N ILE A 61 -7.59 1.26 1.88
CA ILE A 61 -8.42 0.07 1.69
C ILE A 61 -9.23 -0.18 2.95
N THR A 62 -10.52 -0.46 2.79
CA THR A 62 -11.43 -0.76 3.91
C THR A 62 -12.20 -2.05 3.62
N ASP A 63 -12.23 -2.97 4.57
CA ASP A 63 -13.02 -4.20 4.49
C ASP A 63 -14.47 -4.00 4.99
N SER A 64 -15.25 -5.09 5.03
CA SER A 64 -16.65 -5.07 5.46
C SER A 64 -16.84 -4.77 6.94
N ASP A 65 -15.83 -5.04 7.77
CA ASP A 65 -15.87 -4.81 9.21
C ASP A 65 -15.42 -3.38 9.57
N GLY A 66 -14.95 -2.63 8.57
CA GLY A 66 -14.48 -1.26 8.71
C GLY A 66 -13.00 -1.15 9.08
N ASP A 67 -12.28 -2.27 9.11
CA ASP A 67 -10.84 -2.28 9.31
C ASP A 67 -10.15 -1.66 8.08
N GLN A 68 -9.08 -0.91 8.33
CA GLN A 68 -8.43 -0.07 7.33
C GLN A 68 -6.95 -0.39 7.16
N CYS A 69 -6.45 -0.23 5.92
CA CYS A 69 -5.03 -0.30 5.63
C CYS A 69 -4.65 0.69 4.51
N ALA A 70 -3.61 1.48 4.74
CA ALA A 70 -3.07 2.41 3.75
C ALA A 70 -1.99 1.76 2.88
N ILE A 71 -1.98 2.09 1.58
CA ILE A 71 -1.01 1.59 0.60
C ILE A 71 -0.44 2.76 -0.21
N GLU A 72 0.89 2.85 -0.23
CA GLU A 72 1.65 3.70 -1.16
C GLU A 72 2.19 2.86 -2.31
N VAL A 73 1.94 3.28 -3.55
CA VAL A 73 2.43 2.58 -4.74
C VAL A 73 3.66 3.28 -5.28
N ASP A 74 4.81 2.69 -4.98
CA ASP A 74 6.10 3.19 -5.41
C ASP A 74 6.65 2.40 -6.60
N LYS A 75 7.65 2.99 -7.25
CA LYS A 75 8.15 2.46 -8.52
C LYS A 75 9.06 1.25 -8.29
N SER A 76 10.25 1.48 -7.73
CA SER A 76 11.29 0.44 -7.53
C SER A 76 11.93 0.41 -6.15
N GLY A 77 11.63 1.42 -5.33
CA GLY A 77 12.06 1.55 -3.95
C GLY A 77 11.16 2.56 -3.23
N PRO A 78 11.08 2.49 -1.90
CA PRO A 78 10.23 3.35 -1.10
C PRO A 78 10.73 4.79 -1.14
N ARG A 79 9.82 5.75 -1.29
CA ARG A 79 10.09 7.18 -1.17
C ARG A 79 9.99 7.57 0.31
N ASP A 80 10.90 8.42 0.78
CA ASP A 80 10.89 8.91 2.17
C ASP A 80 9.55 9.52 2.56
N ARG A 81 8.92 10.26 1.64
CA ARG A 81 7.58 10.85 1.84
C ARG A 81 6.48 9.79 1.99
N SER A 82 6.58 8.67 1.28
CA SER A 82 5.63 7.57 1.37
C SER A 82 5.77 6.88 2.73
N VAL A 83 7.00 6.58 3.17
CA VAL A 83 7.28 6.03 4.50
C VAL A 83 6.79 6.96 5.61
N MET A 84 7.10 8.26 5.53
CA MET A 84 6.65 9.28 6.49
C MET A 84 5.13 9.31 6.65
N LYS A 85 4.37 9.34 5.53
CA LYS A 85 2.90 9.34 5.56
C LYS A 85 2.34 8.09 6.24
N LEU A 86 2.89 6.92 5.93
CA LEU A 86 2.42 5.65 6.48
C LEU A 86 2.73 5.51 7.98
N ARG A 87 3.91 5.96 8.43
CA ARG A 87 4.24 6.02 9.87
C ARG A 87 3.30 6.93 10.64
N HIS A 88 2.97 8.08 10.04
CA HIS A 88 2.02 9.01 10.65
C HIS A 88 0.63 8.36 10.81
N LEU A 89 0.14 7.65 9.79
CA LEU A 89 -1.12 6.89 9.87
C LEU A 89 -1.08 5.76 10.89
N GLU A 90 0.04 5.04 10.99
CA GLU A 90 0.22 3.97 11.99
C GLU A 90 0.07 4.53 13.41
N SER A 91 0.58 5.75 13.67
CA SER A 91 0.42 6.44 14.95
C SER A 91 -1.04 6.78 15.29
N GLN A 92 -1.92 6.80 14.28
CA GLN A 92 -3.37 7.01 14.39
C GLN A 92 -4.16 5.69 14.37
N GLY A 93 -3.46 4.53 14.37
CA GLY A 93 -4.08 3.20 14.36
C GLY A 93 -4.43 2.66 12.98
N ILE A 94 -4.10 3.36 11.90
CA ILE A 94 -4.29 2.89 10.52
C ILE A 94 -2.97 2.31 10.02
N PRO A 95 -2.84 0.98 9.93
CA PRO A 95 -1.62 0.37 9.45
C PRO A 95 -1.41 0.60 7.96
N GLY A 96 -0.18 0.42 7.50
CA GLY A 96 0.09 0.50 6.08
C GLY A 96 1.43 -0.07 5.63
N PHE A 97 1.63 -0.10 4.32
CA PHE A 97 2.83 -0.60 3.67
C PHE A 97 3.07 0.05 2.30
N VAL A 98 4.31 -0.08 1.81
CA VAL A 98 4.69 0.34 0.46
C VAL A 98 4.61 -0.87 -0.48
N LEU A 99 3.88 -0.72 -1.59
CA LEU A 99 3.81 -1.68 -2.68
C LEU A 99 4.68 -1.19 -3.85
N LEU A 100 5.79 -1.89 -4.10
CA LEU A 100 6.67 -1.61 -5.23
C LEU A 100 6.13 -2.27 -6.49
N ARG A 101 5.86 -1.48 -7.53
CA ARG A 101 5.46 -2.01 -8.84
C ARG A 101 6.50 -2.95 -9.44
N TYR A 102 7.78 -2.64 -9.26
CA TYR A 102 8.90 -3.51 -9.63
C TYR A 102 10.07 -3.35 -8.64
N GLY A 103 9.96 -4.03 -7.51
CA GLY A 103 10.99 -3.98 -6.46
C GLY A 103 12.35 -4.50 -6.94
N LYS A 104 13.44 -3.84 -6.52
CA LYS A 104 14.82 -4.29 -6.78
C LYS A 104 15.31 -5.35 -5.79
N ASN A 105 14.64 -5.49 -4.64
CA ASN A 105 14.97 -6.49 -3.63
C ASN A 105 14.11 -7.74 -3.81
N PRO A 106 14.68 -8.96 -3.74
CA PRO A 106 13.94 -10.21 -3.91
C PRO A 106 13.04 -10.52 -2.70
N GLN A 107 13.39 -10.03 -1.51
CA GLN A 107 12.68 -10.28 -0.26
C GLN A 107 11.95 -9.01 0.21
N ARG A 108 10.87 -9.21 0.98
CA ARG A 108 10.26 -8.14 1.78
C ARG A 108 11.28 -7.58 2.76
N TYR A 109 11.21 -6.29 3.01
CA TYR A 109 12.02 -5.61 4.01
C TYR A 109 11.21 -4.50 4.67
N SER A 110 11.77 -3.87 5.69
CA SER A 110 11.15 -2.75 6.40
C SER A 110 12.03 -1.51 6.30
N VAL A 111 11.39 -0.34 6.20
CA VAL A 111 12.03 0.98 6.33
C VAL A 111 11.29 1.74 7.42
N ASP A 112 11.98 2.07 8.51
CA ASP A 112 11.40 2.73 9.69
C ASP A 112 10.12 2.07 10.23
N GLY A 113 10.05 0.73 10.20
CA GLY A 113 8.88 -0.04 10.63
C GLY A 113 7.77 -0.17 9.59
N VAL A 114 7.88 0.47 8.42
CA VAL A 114 6.94 0.31 7.31
C VAL A 114 7.39 -0.86 6.43
N ASP A 115 6.50 -1.83 6.23
CA ASP A 115 6.76 -2.95 5.32
C ASP A 115 6.85 -2.47 3.88
N VAL A 116 7.80 -3.03 3.15
CA VAL A 116 8.01 -2.79 1.73
C VAL A 116 7.94 -4.11 1.00
N ILE A 117 6.91 -4.27 0.17
CA ILE A 117 6.66 -5.48 -0.61
C ILE A 117 6.71 -5.18 -2.10
N ARG A 118 6.74 -6.22 -2.92
CA ARG A 118 6.78 -6.11 -4.38
C ARG A 118 5.54 -6.73 -5.00
N ALA A 119 4.95 -6.04 -5.96
CA ALA A 119 3.76 -6.52 -6.67
C ALA A 119 4.07 -7.62 -7.68
N THR A 120 5.26 -7.59 -8.27
CA THR A 120 5.66 -8.49 -9.37
C THR A 120 6.73 -9.49 -8.91
N PRO A 121 6.83 -10.70 -9.47
CA PRO A 121 7.93 -11.64 -9.18
C PRO A 121 9.31 -11.01 -9.38
N PHE A 122 10.33 -11.52 -8.69
CA PHE A 122 11.72 -11.10 -8.93
C PHE A 122 12.17 -11.55 -10.33
N LYS A 123 12.86 -10.64 -11.03
CA LYS A 123 13.47 -10.87 -12.33
C LYS A 123 14.93 -10.48 -12.23
#